data_AF-A0A8S2UH78-F1
#
_entry.id   AF-A0A8S2UH78-F1
#
_cell.length_a   1.000
_cell.length_b   1.000
_cell.length_c   1.000
_cell.angle_alpha   90.00
_cell.angle_beta   90.00
_cell.angle_gamma   90.00
#
_symmetry.space_group_name_H-M   'P 1'
#
loop_
_entity.id
_entity.type
_entity.pdbx_description
1 polymer ?
#
loop_
_entity_poly.entity_id
_entity_poly.type
_entity_poly.pdbx_seq_one_letter_code
_entity_poly.pdbx_strand_id
1 'polypeptide(L)'
;RIDSKSPLWLMDKKKLEKGEFEILVVFEGIIESTGLTTQARTSYTPNEIIWGARFNPIVRFDPLTHFTVDFSKFNSITPDRRTKDCSAKQLQNESER
;
A
#
# COMPACT_ATOMS: atom_id res chain seq x y z
N ARG A 1 1.53 7.91 -4.23
CA ARG A 1 2.47 7.92 -5.38
C ARG A 1 3.87 8.10 -4.82
N ILE A 2 4.86 7.35 -5.32
CA ILE A 2 6.25 7.58 -4.97
C ILE A 2 6.80 8.55 -6.03
N ASP A 3 6.97 9.82 -5.66
CA ASP A 3 7.50 10.90 -6.51
C ASP A 3 8.74 11.54 -5.87
N SER A 4 9.26 12.62 -6.45
CA SER A 4 10.50 13.28 -6.01
C SER A 4 10.46 13.83 -4.58
N LYS A 5 9.28 13.96 -3.97
CA LYS A 5 9.12 14.37 -2.57
C LYS A 5 9.02 13.20 -1.60
N SER A 6 8.85 11.98 -2.11
CA SER A 6 8.71 10.78 -1.30
C SER A 6 10.07 10.37 -0.68
N PRO A 7 10.11 9.95 0.59
CA PRO A 7 11.33 9.37 1.18
C PRO A 7 11.76 8.07 0.48
N LEU A 8 10.83 7.41 -0.23
CA LEU A 8 11.08 6.18 -0.97
C LEU A 8 11.53 6.41 -2.42
N TRP A 9 11.72 7.67 -2.85
CA TRP A 9 11.99 8.04 -4.24
C TRP A 9 13.22 7.35 -4.86
N LEU A 10 14.28 7.22 -4.06
CA LEU A 10 15.57 6.64 -4.44
C LEU A 10 15.69 5.14 -4.08
N MET A 11 14.63 4.55 -3.53
CA MET A 11 14.61 3.19 -3.02
C MET A 11 14.23 2.23 -4.16
N ASP A 12 15.15 1.35 -4.50
CA ASP A 12 14.90 0.18 -5.35
C ASP A 12 14.56 -1.04 -4.48
N LYS A 13 14.18 -2.16 -5.10
CA LYS A 13 13.79 -3.37 -4.38
C LYS A 13 14.85 -3.87 -3.39
N LYS A 14 16.11 -3.89 -3.79
CA LYS A 14 17.22 -4.37 -2.95
C LYS A 14 17.49 -3.43 -1.77
N LYS A 15 17.36 -2.12 -2.00
CA LYS A 15 17.49 -1.12 -0.92
C LYS A 15 16.32 -1.19 0.05
N LEU A 16 15.11 -1.48 -0.42
CA LEU A 16 13.95 -1.70 0.44
C LEU A 16 14.20 -2.88 1.38
N GLU A 17 14.61 -4.03 0.83
CA GLU A 17 14.88 -5.26 1.60
C GLU A 17 15.97 -5.08 2.68
N LYS A 18 16.90 -4.15 2.48
CA LYS A 18 17.98 -3.82 3.42
C LYS A 18 17.73 -2.55 4.23
N GLY A 19 16.55 -1.94 4.08
CA GLY A 19 16.21 -0.70 4.75
C GLY A 19 16.17 -0.89 6.27
N GLU A 20 16.55 0.16 6.99
CA GLU A 20 16.35 0.25 8.45
C GLU A 20 15.40 1.42 8.71
N PHE A 21 14.11 1.18 8.50
CA PHE A 21 13.05 2.16 8.74
C PHE A 21 11.73 1.45 9.06
N GLU A 22 10.75 2.20 9.53
CA GLU A 22 9.41 1.69 9.80
C GLU A 22 8.39 2.73 9.32
N ILE A 23 7.33 2.26 8.66
CA ILE A 23 6.22 3.12 8.24
C ILE A 23 5.12 3.02 9.30
N LEU A 24 4.96 4.06 10.11
CA LEU A 24 3.82 4.20 11.00
C LEU A 24 2.60 4.64 10.20
N VAL A 25 1.51 3.88 10.31
CA VAL A 25 0.21 4.21 9.74
C VAL A 25 -0.75 4.55 10.87
N VAL A 26 -1.31 5.75 10.81
CA VAL A 26 -2.27 6.27 11.77
C VAL A 26 -3.57 6.57 11.04
N PHE A 27 -4.65 5.97 11.51
CA PHE A 27 -6.01 6.31 11.10
C PHE A 27 -6.67 7.08 12.24
N GLU A 28 -7.08 8.31 11.96
CA GLU A 28 -7.85 9.17 12.86
C GLU A 28 -9.24 9.38 12.30
N GLY A 29 -10.25 9.27 13.16
CA GLY A 29 -11.63 9.46 12.76
C GLY A 29 -12.52 9.83 13.93
N ILE A 30 -13.76 10.17 13.62
CA ILE A 30 -14.80 10.42 14.63
C ILE A 30 -15.82 9.29 14.53
N ILE A 31 -16.18 8.70 15.66
CA ILE A 31 -17.22 7.69 15.73
C ILE A 31 -18.56 8.41 15.66
N GLU A 32 -19.26 8.29 14.53
CA GLU A 32 -20.50 9.02 14.25
C GLU A 32 -21.56 8.90 15.36
N SER A 33 -21.75 7.71 15.92
CA SER A 33 -22.75 7.46 16.97
C SER A 33 -22.44 8.10 18.32
N THR A 34 -21.17 8.45 18.60
CA THR A 34 -20.75 8.94 19.92
C THR A 34 -20.09 10.33 19.88
N GLY A 35 -19.69 10.80 18.69
CA GLY A 35 -18.92 12.03 18.53
C GLY A 35 -17.49 11.96 19.08
N LEU A 36 -17.04 10.79 19.56
CA LEU A 36 -15.70 10.61 20.12
C LEU A 36 -14.66 10.47 19.00
N THR A 37 -13.51 11.13 19.19
CA THR A 37 -12.34 10.91 18.35
C THR A 37 -11.72 9.56 18.65
N THR A 38 -11.46 8.78 17.60
CA THR A 38 -10.75 7.50 17.67
C THR A 38 -9.46 7.56 16.85
N GLN A 39 -8.45 6.84 17.30
CA GLN A 39 -7.18 6.68 16.60
C GLN A 39 -6.78 5.21 16.60
N ALA A 40 -6.64 4.64 15.40
CA ALA A 40 -6.05 3.32 15.19
C ALA A 40 -4.63 3.49 14.64
N ARG A 41 -3.69 2.68 15.13
CA ARG A 41 -2.28 2.72 14.74
C ARG A 41 -1.80 1.33 14.37
N THR A 42 -0.99 1.25 13.33
CA THR A 42 -0.23 0.06 12.95
C THR A 42 1.08 0.50 12.32
N SER A 43 2.02 -0.41 12.11
CA SER A 43 3.26 -0.09 11.42
C SER A 43 3.67 -1.21 10.46
N TYR A 44 4.62 -0.88 9.57
CA TYR A 44 5.22 -1.80 8.63
C TYR A 44 6.74 -1.62 8.60
N THR A 45 7.45 -2.68 8.96
CA THR A 45 8.88 -2.82 8.74
C THR A 45 9.17 -3.18 7.27
N PRO A 46 10.41 -3.06 6.78
CA PRO A 46 10.70 -3.27 5.36
C PRO A 46 10.45 -4.72 4.92
N ASN A 47 10.55 -5.68 5.85
CA ASN A 47 10.23 -7.09 5.62
C ASN A 47 8.73 -7.35 5.39
N GLU A 48 7.85 -6.44 5.82
CA GLU A 48 6.39 -6.54 5.63
C GLU A 48 5.93 -5.83 4.35
N ILE A 49 6.82 -5.06 3.70
CA ILE A 49 6.53 -4.33 2.47
C ILE A 49 6.86 -5.22 1.27
N ILE A 50 5.83 -5.78 0.64
CA ILE A 50 5.98 -6.69 -0.49
C ILE A 50 6.12 -5.91 -1.81
N TRP A 51 7.34 -5.82 -2.33
CA TRP A 51 7.60 -5.18 -3.63
C TRP A 51 6.92 -5.93 -4.78
N GLY A 52 6.24 -5.20 -5.65
CA GLY A 52 5.59 -5.78 -6.83
C GLY A 52 4.41 -6.69 -6.49
N ALA A 53 3.59 -6.31 -5.51
CA ALA A 53 2.34 -6.98 -5.17
C ALA A 53 1.15 -6.02 -5.22
N ARG A 54 -0.06 -6.58 -5.37
CA ARG A 54 -1.33 -5.86 -5.32
C ARG A 54 -2.30 -6.56 -4.39
N PHE A 55 -3.11 -5.80 -3.66
CA PHE A 55 -4.24 -6.35 -2.92
C PHE A 55 -5.29 -6.92 -3.86
N ASN A 56 -5.89 -8.05 -3.47
CA ASN A 56 -6.98 -8.64 -4.22
C ASN A 56 -8.25 -7.78 -4.09
N PRO A 57 -9.05 -7.62 -5.16
CA PRO A 57 -10.34 -6.94 -5.06
C PRO A 57 -11.26 -7.69 -4.09
N ILE A 58 -11.72 -6.99 -3.05
CA ILE A 58 -12.63 -7.54 -2.03
C ILE A 58 -14.07 -7.10 -2.21
N VAL A 59 -14.30 -6.04 -2.99
CA VAL A 59 -15.64 -5.51 -3.27
C VAL A 59 -16.19 -6.14 -4.54
N ARG A 60 -17.40 -6.70 -4.45
CA ARG A 60 -18.14 -7.25 -5.58
C ARG A 60 -19.50 -6.59 -5.66
N PHE A 61 -19.96 -6.34 -6.88
CA PHE A 61 -21.32 -5.87 -7.11
C PHE A 61 -22.21 -7.07 -7.44
N ASP A 62 -23.29 -7.22 -6.67
CA ASP A 62 -24.37 -8.16 -6.93
C ASP A 62 -25.64 -7.34 -7.28
N PRO A 63 -26.27 -7.57 -8.44
CA PRO A 63 -27.51 -6.88 -8.81
C PRO A 63 -28.66 -7.03 -7.80
N LEU A 64 -28.67 -8.09 -6.98
CA LEU A 64 -29.71 -8.37 -6.00
C LEU A 64 -29.40 -7.78 -4.62
N THR A 65 -28.13 -7.80 -4.20
CA THR A 65 -27.71 -7.40 -2.85
C THR A 65 -26.83 -6.14 -2.81
N HIS A 66 -26.66 -5.45 -3.94
CA HIS A 66 -25.72 -4.34 -4.10
C HIS A 66 -24.26 -4.75 -3.82
N PHE A 67 -23.45 -3.89 -3.20
CA PHE A 67 -22.04 -4.16 -2.94
C PHE A 67 -21.86 -5.12 -1.77
N THR A 68 -21.09 -6.18 -1.99
CA THR A 68 -20.65 -7.13 -0.96
C THR A 68 -19.14 -7.08 -0.78
N VAL A 69 -18.67 -7.34 0.44
CA VAL A 69 -17.25 -7.32 0.79
C VAL A 69 -16.81 -8.69 1.30
N ASP A 70 -15.83 -9.29 0.64
CA ASP A 70 -15.22 -10.55 1.04
C ASP A 70 -14.02 -10.32 1.98
N PHE A 71 -14.27 -10.27 3.29
CA PHE A 71 -13.24 -10.04 4.30
C PHE A 71 -12.19 -11.15 4.39
N SER A 72 -12.48 -12.36 3.88
CA SER A 72 -11.47 -13.44 3.85
C SER A 72 -10.28 -13.07 2.95
N LYS A 73 -10.48 -12.16 1.99
CA LYS A 73 -9.45 -11.67 1.07
C LYS A 73 -8.83 -10.35 1.49
N PHE A 74 -9.20 -9.79 2.65
CA PHE A 74 -8.77 -8.46 3.08
C PHE A 74 -7.24 -8.29 3.06
N ASN A 75 -6.51 -9.28 3.60
CA ASN A 75 -5.04 -9.30 3.61
C ASN A 75 -4.42 -10.06 2.42
N SER A 76 -5.23 -10.52 1.46
CA SER A 76 -4.74 -11.34 0.35
C SER A 76 -4.11 -10.47 -0.73
N ILE A 77 -2.91 -10.86 -1.17
CA ILE A 77 -2.15 -10.17 -2.22
C ILE A 77 -1.85 -11.10 -3.40
N THR A 78 -1.63 -10.52 -4.58
CA THR A 78 -1.16 -11.21 -5.79
C THR A 78 0.09 -10.53 -6.37
N PRO A 79 1.05 -11.28 -6.93
CA PRO A 79 2.22 -10.70 -7.57
C PRO A 79 1.86 -9.88 -8.82
N ASP A 80 2.42 -8.67 -8.94
CA ASP A 80 2.35 -7.82 -10.13
C ASP A 80 3.64 -7.94 -10.95
N ARG A 81 3.60 -8.80 -11.96
CA ARG A 81 4.74 -9.06 -12.85
C ARG A 81 5.19 -7.86 -13.68
N ARG A 82 4.43 -6.76 -13.69
CA ARG A 82 4.78 -5.54 -14.42
C ARG A 82 5.65 -4.59 -13.61
N THR A 83 5.78 -4.81 -12.30
CA THR A 83 6.60 -3.95 -11.44
C THR A 83 8.07 -4.21 -11.73
N LYS A 84 8.81 -3.15 -12.11
CA LYS A 84 10.27 -3.24 -12.27
C LYS A 84 10.97 -3.20 -10.91
N ASP A 85 12.16 -3.77 -10.83
CA ASP A 85 12.98 -3.81 -9.61
C ASP A 85 13.86 -2.55 -9.42
N CYS A 86 13.55 -1.44 -10.12
CA CYS A 86 14.28 -0.17 -10.03
C CYS A 86 13.53 0.88 -9.21
N SER A 87 14.26 1.89 -8.73
CA SER A 87 13.67 2.99 -7.97
C SER A 87 12.72 3.84 -8.81
N ALA A 88 11.80 4.53 -8.15
CA ALA A 88 10.85 5.40 -8.83
C ALA A 88 11.56 6.53 -9.63
N LYS A 89 12.71 7.02 -9.16
CA LYS A 89 13.59 7.93 -9.92
C LYS A 89 14.09 7.33 -11.22
N GLN A 90 14.56 6.08 -11.19
CA GLN A 90 15.06 5.41 -12.40
C GLN A 90 13.92 5.18 -13.40
N LEU A 91 12.75 4.76 -12.91
CA LEU A 91 11.55 4.60 -13.74
C LEU A 91 11.14 5.90 -14.45
N GLN A 92 11.14 7.03 -13.74
CA GLN A 92 10.81 8.32 -14.35
C GLN A 92 11.84 8.72 -15.42
N ASN A 93 13.13 8.60 -15.12
CA ASN A 93 14.19 8.91 -16.07
C ASN A 93 14.15 8.02 -17.33
N GLU A 94 13.69 6.77 -17.21
CA GLU A 94 13.47 5.88 -18.35
C GLU A 94 12.26 6.29 -19.18
N SER A 95 11.20 6.80 -18.55
CA SER A 95 9.99 7.27 -19.26
C SER A 95 10.15 8.61 -19.98
N GLU A 96 11.16 9.40 -19.59
CA GLU A 96 11.50 10.70 -20.18
C GLU A 96 12.49 10.59 -21.35
N ARG A 97 12.97 9.37 -21.66
CA ARG A 97 13.80 9.06 -22.82
C ARG A 97 12.96 8.55 -23.98
#